data_AF-A0A438BVL2-F1
#
_entry.id   AF-A0A438BVL2-F1
#
_cell.length_a   1.000
_cell.length_b   1.000
_cell.length_c   1.000
_cell.angle_alpha   90.00
_cell.angle_beta   90.00
_cell.angle_gamma   90.00
#
_symmetry.space_group_name_H-M   'P 1'
#
loop_
_entity.id
_entity.type
_entity.pdbx_description
1 polymer ?
#
loop_
_entity_poly.entity_id
_entity_poly.type
_entity_poly.pdbx_seq_one_letter_code
_entity_poly.pdbx_strand_id
1 'polypeptide(L)'
;MGARYDDTNPEAEKKEYIDHIEEIVQWMGWEPFKITYTSDYFQDLYDLAVELIRRGQAYVDHQTPEEIKEYREKKMNSPWRDRPIEESLKLFDEMRRGMIEEGKATLRMKQDMQSDNFNMYDLIAYRIKASLYS
;
A
#
# COMPACT_ATOMS: atom_id res chain seq x y z
N MET A 1 0.96 21.84 -14.23
CA MET A 1 0.22 20.56 -14.34
C MET A 1 1.18 19.49 -13.87
N GLY A 2 0.94 18.92 -12.69
CA GLY A 2 1.92 18.04 -12.04
C GLY A 2 1.80 16.59 -12.54
N ALA A 3 2.92 15.96 -12.85
CA ALA A 3 2.98 14.52 -13.08
C ALA A 3 3.19 13.83 -11.71
N ARG A 4 2.26 12.96 -11.31
CA ARG A 4 2.44 12.04 -10.19
C ARG A 4 2.78 10.68 -10.77
N TYR A 5 3.96 10.16 -10.46
CA TYR A 5 4.32 8.77 -10.75
C TYR A 5 3.87 7.89 -9.59
N ASP A 6 2.97 6.96 -9.87
CA ASP A 6 2.43 6.00 -8.89
C ASP A 6 3.37 4.77 -8.82
N ASP A 7 4.38 4.86 -7.95
CA ASP A 7 5.42 3.85 -7.77
C ASP A 7 5.15 3.00 -6.51
N THR A 8 4.00 2.32 -6.50
CA THR A 8 3.61 1.38 -5.43
C THR A 8 4.05 -0.06 -5.69
N ASN A 9 4.84 -0.33 -6.74
CA ASN A 9 5.30 -1.68 -7.12
C ASN A 9 6.82 -1.76 -7.39
N PRO A 10 7.64 -2.12 -6.38
CA PRO A 10 9.10 -2.18 -6.43
C PRO A 10 9.79 -3.12 -7.45
N GLU A 11 9.08 -3.99 -8.16
CA GLU A 11 9.71 -5.16 -8.83
C GLU A 11 9.69 -5.16 -10.36
N ALA A 12 9.18 -4.13 -11.02
CA ALA A 12 9.27 -4.04 -12.46
C ALA A 12 9.92 -2.72 -12.87
N GLU A 13 11.21 -2.82 -13.23
CA GLU A 13 11.82 -1.99 -14.28
C GLU A 13 11.93 -0.48 -14.01
N LYS A 14 12.66 -0.07 -12.97
CA LYS A 14 12.77 1.36 -12.63
C LYS A 14 13.68 2.19 -13.53
N LYS A 15 14.61 1.62 -14.30
CA LYS A 15 15.57 2.45 -15.05
C LYS A 15 15.13 2.69 -16.49
N GLU A 16 14.78 1.63 -17.21
CA GLU A 16 14.44 1.71 -18.63
C GLU A 16 13.14 2.49 -18.88
N TYR A 17 12.12 2.39 -18.01
CA TYR A 17 10.91 3.21 -18.13
C TYR A 17 11.13 4.68 -17.77
N ILE A 18 12.00 4.98 -16.80
CA ILE A 18 12.33 6.37 -16.47
C ILE A 18 13.10 6.99 -17.64
N ASP A 19 14.10 6.28 -18.15
CA ASP A 19 14.93 6.72 -19.28
C ASP A 19 14.06 6.92 -20.55
N HIS A 20 13.14 6.01 -20.86
CA HIS A 20 12.24 6.16 -22.02
C HIS A 20 11.21 7.28 -21.86
N ILE A 21 10.69 7.52 -20.66
CA ILE A 21 9.74 8.62 -20.45
C ILE A 21 10.48 9.98 -20.47
N GLU A 22 11.72 10.04 -19.99
CA GLU A 22 12.59 11.22 -20.16
C GLU A 22 12.88 11.49 -21.65
N GLU A 23 13.18 10.45 -22.43
CA GLU A 23 13.43 10.56 -23.88
C GLU A 23 12.18 11.07 -24.64
N ILE A 24 10.99 10.56 -24.29
CA ILE A 24 9.72 10.98 -24.90
C ILE A 24 9.34 12.41 -24.51
N VAL A 25 9.61 12.83 -23.26
CA VAL A 25 9.34 14.19 -22.76
C VAL A 25 10.29 15.22 -23.40
N GLN A 26 11.57 14.87 -23.56
CA GLN A 26 12.55 15.69 -24.31
C GLN A 26 12.21 15.79 -25.80
N TRP A 27 11.77 14.69 -26.43
CA TRP A 27 11.37 14.68 -27.84
C TRP A 27 10.13 15.54 -28.13
N MET A 28 9.25 15.72 -27.14
CA MET A 28 8.10 16.63 -27.21
C MET A 28 8.44 18.09 -26.89
N GLY A 29 9.70 18.41 -26.51
CA GLY A 29 10.19 19.78 -26.28
C GLY A 29 9.86 20.35 -24.90
N TRP A 30 9.62 19.51 -23.89
CA TRP A 30 9.26 19.93 -22.53
C TRP A 30 10.37 19.55 -21.54
N GLU A 31 10.78 20.48 -20.67
CA GLU A 31 11.69 20.20 -19.56
C GLU A 31 10.90 19.99 -18.25
N PRO A 32 11.07 18.86 -17.54
CA PRO A 32 10.43 18.64 -16.24
C PRO A 32 11.09 19.52 -15.16
N PHE A 33 10.29 20.41 -14.56
CA PHE A 33 10.74 21.39 -13.56
C PHE A 33 11.14 20.79 -12.19
N LYS A 34 10.73 19.56 -11.85
CA LYS A 34 11.13 18.89 -10.59
C LYS A 34 10.90 17.39 -10.65
N ILE A 35 11.95 16.61 -10.40
CA ILE A 35 11.88 15.16 -10.16
C ILE A 35 11.61 14.98 -8.66
N THR A 36 10.50 14.37 -8.29
CA THR A 36 10.18 14.03 -6.88
C THR A 36 10.12 12.52 -6.73
N TYR A 37 10.91 11.96 -5.82
CA TYR A 37 10.90 10.54 -5.54
C TYR A 37 9.80 10.21 -4.52
N THR A 38 9.03 9.15 -4.77
CA THR A 38 7.98 8.64 -3.87
C THR A 38 8.51 8.31 -2.46
N SER A 39 9.82 8.11 -2.31
CA SER A 39 10.50 7.89 -1.02
C SER A 39 10.40 9.08 -0.05
N ASP A 40 10.29 10.31 -0.56
CA ASP A 40 10.29 11.51 0.29
C ASP A 40 8.99 11.64 1.13
N TYR A 41 7.92 10.93 0.73
CA TYR A 41 6.61 10.96 1.39
C TYR A 41 6.31 9.71 2.23
N PHE A 42 7.26 8.77 2.32
CA PHE A 42 7.00 7.48 2.97
C PHE A 42 6.71 7.62 4.47
N GLN A 43 7.37 8.57 5.13
CA GLN A 43 7.15 8.87 6.54
C GLN A 43 5.76 9.48 6.78
N ASP A 44 5.34 10.44 5.95
CA ASP A 44 3.99 11.03 6.04
C ASP A 44 2.90 9.99 5.81
N LEU A 45 3.07 9.08 4.84
CA LEU A 45 2.14 7.98 4.57
C LEU A 45 2.06 7.00 5.75
N TYR A 46 3.19 6.71 6.40
CA TYR A 46 3.22 5.87 7.60
C TYR A 46 2.47 6.53 8.76
N ASP A 47 2.69 7.83 8.99
CA ASP A 47 2.04 8.56 10.09
C ASP A 47 0.51 8.65 9.87
N LEU A 48 0.07 8.84 8.62
CA LEU A 48 -1.35 8.77 8.25
C LEU A 48 -1.93 7.36 8.47
N ALA A 49 -1.18 6.30 8.15
CA ALA A 49 -1.62 4.93 8.39
C ALA A 49 -1.78 4.65 9.90
N VAL A 50 -0.83 5.11 10.73
CA VAL A 50 -0.93 5.02 12.20
C VAL A 50 -2.18 5.73 12.72
N GLU A 51 -2.47 6.92 12.21
CA GLU A 51 -3.67 7.67 12.59
C GLU A 51 -4.96 6.96 12.18
N LEU A 52 -5.00 6.34 10.99
CA LEU A 52 -6.14 5.53 10.55
C LEU A 52 -6.37 4.33 11.48
N ILE A 53 -5.31 3.65 11.90
CA ILE A 53 -5.41 2.54 12.86
C ILE A 53 -5.95 3.05 14.20
N ARG A 54 -5.44 4.18 14.71
CA ARG A 54 -5.91 4.79 15.97
C ARG A 54 -7.39 5.17 15.93
N ARG A 55 -7.91 5.56 14.77
CA ARG A 55 -9.33 5.85 14.54
C ARG A 55 -10.18 4.61 14.33
N GLY A 56 -9.59 3.41 14.34
CA GLY A 56 -10.27 2.17 14.02
C GLY A 56 -10.68 2.05 12.54
N GLN A 57 -10.06 2.85 11.67
CA GLN A 57 -10.33 2.88 10.23
C GLN A 57 -9.33 2.06 9.40
N ALA A 58 -8.37 1.39 10.06
CA ALA A 58 -7.48 0.42 9.45
C ALA A 58 -7.10 -0.66 10.46
N TYR A 59 -6.76 -1.85 9.96
CA TYR A 59 -6.34 -3.00 10.77
C TYR A 59 -5.30 -3.81 10.01
N VAL A 60 -4.44 -4.51 10.74
CA VAL A 60 -3.52 -5.48 10.14
C VAL A 60 -4.27 -6.79 9.89
N ASP A 61 -4.07 -7.37 8.73
CA ASP A 61 -4.71 -8.60 8.28
C ASP A 61 -3.64 -9.65 7.94
N HIS A 62 -3.88 -10.89 8.35
CA HIS A 62 -3.01 -12.05 8.11
C HIS A 62 -3.63 -13.06 7.13
N GLN A 63 -4.77 -12.74 6.53
CA GLN A 63 -5.35 -13.56 5.46
C GLN A 63 -4.40 -13.62 4.26
N THR A 64 -4.33 -14.79 3.61
CA THR A 64 -3.60 -14.93 2.35
C THR A 64 -4.31 -14.19 1.22
N PRO A 65 -3.63 -13.88 0.10
CA PRO A 65 -4.27 -13.26 -1.06
C PRO A 65 -5.51 -14.03 -1.57
N GLU A 66 -5.46 -15.37 -1.51
CA GLU A 66 -6.56 -16.26 -1.89
C GLU A 66 -7.74 -16.11 -0.93
N GLU A 67 -7.48 -16.11 0.38
CA GLU A 67 -8.52 -15.92 1.40
C GLU A 67 -9.15 -14.52 1.31
N ILE A 68 -8.35 -13.47 1.09
CA ILE A 68 -8.86 -12.11 0.88
C ILE A 68 -9.80 -12.07 -0.32
N LYS A 69 -9.41 -12.70 -1.43
CA LYS A 69 -10.25 -12.77 -2.64
C LYS A 69 -11.56 -13.49 -2.36
N GLU A 70 -11.51 -14.66 -1.74
CA GLU A 70 -12.70 -15.44 -1.38
C GLU A 70 -13.65 -14.65 -0.47
N TYR A 71 -13.11 -13.98 0.55
CA TYR A 71 -13.91 -13.18 1.49
C TYR A 71 -14.53 -11.96 0.81
N ARG A 72 -13.81 -11.31 -0.12
CA ARG A 72 -14.36 -10.21 -0.92
C ARG A 72 -15.50 -10.67 -1.83
N GLU A 73 -15.36 -11.83 -2.48
CA GLU A 73 -16.41 -12.41 -3.31
C GLU A 73 -17.67 -12.76 -2.49
N LYS A 74 -17.48 -13.24 -1.26
CA LYS A 74 -18.56 -13.56 -0.32
C LYS A 74 -19.06 -12.36 0.48
N LYS A 75 -18.51 -11.15 0.28
CA LYS A 75 -18.77 -9.94 1.10
C LYS A 75 -18.61 -10.18 2.62
N MET A 76 -17.67 -11.03 3.01
CA MET A 76 -17.41 -11.39 4.41
C MET A 76 -16.30 -10.53 5.01
N ASN A 77 -16.49 -10.11 6.26
CA ASN A 77 -15.44 -9.43 7.02
C ASN A 77 -14.26 -10.38 7.29
N SER A 78 -13.03 -9.84 7.24
CA SER A 78 -11.85 -10.56 7.72
C SER A 78 -12.03 -10.96 9.19
N PRO A 79 -11.57 -12.15 9.62
CA PRO A 79 -11.55 -12.52 11.03
C PRO A 79 -10.70 -11.56 11.89
N TRP A 80 -9.82 -10.80 11.24
CA TRP A 80 -8.92 -9.84 11.86
C TRP A 80 -9.44 -8.41 11.91
N ARG A 81 -10.63 -8.14 11.33
CA ARG A 81 -11.19 -6.80 11.14
C ARG A 81 -11.52 -6.05 12.43
N ASP A 82 -11.81 -6.79 13.49
CA ASP A 82 -12.22 -6.26 14.80
C ASP A 82 -11.16 -6.48 15.89
N ARG A 83 -9.90 -6.73 15.48
CA ARG A 83 -8.79 -6.84 16.44
C ARG A 83 -8.57 -5.51 17.19
N PRO A 84 -8.00 -5.54 18.41
CA PRO A 84 -7.68 -4.33 19.16
C PRO A 84 -6.77 -3.37 18.36
N ILE A 85 -7.02 -2.07 18.54
CA ILE A 85 -6.24 -1.00 17.89
C ILE A 85 -4.75 -1.12 18.26
N GLU A 86 -4.45 -1.36 19.54
CA GLU A 86 -3.07 -1.52 20.04
C GLU A 86 -2.33 -2.67 19.37
N GLU A 87 -3.05 -3.78 19.10
CA GLU A 87 -2.49 -4.94 18.41
C GLU A 87 -2.15 -4.59 16.96
N SER A 88 -3.06 -3.91 16.25
CA SER A 88 -2.80 -3.46 14.87
C SER A 88 -1.61 -2.50 14.78
N LEU A 89 -1.48 -1.57 15.75
CA LEU A 89 -0.35 -0.64 15.80
C LEU A 89 0.98 -1.37 15.98
N LYS A 90 1.03 -2.33 16.91
CA LYS A 90 2.22 -3.12 17.16
C LYS A 90 2.62 -3.94 15.92
N LEU A 91 1.66 -4.64 15.32
CA LEU A 91 1.89 -5.43 14.12
C LEU A 91 2.35 -4.55 12.94
N PHE A 92 1.76 -3.37 12.77
CA PHE A 92 2.16 -2.46 11.70
C PHE A 92 3.60 -1.94 11.88
N ASP A 93 4.06 -1.71 13.12
CA ASP A 93 5.47 -1.43 13.42
C ASP A 93 6.37 -2.63 13.08
N GLU A 94 5.97 -3.84 13.45
CA GLU A 94 6.69 -5.08 13.12
C GLU A 94 6.81 -5.30 11.60
N MET A 95 5.73 -5.01 10.84
CA MET A 95 5.73 -5.02 9.38
C MET A 95 6.76 -4.03 8.81
N ARG A 96 6.82 -2.80 9.35
CA ARG A 96 7.80 -1.78 8.93
C ARG A 96 9.24 -2.20 9.22
N ARG A 97 9.46 -2.87 10.35
CA ARG A 97 10.78 -3.33 10.80
C ARG A 97 11.26 -4.62 10.11
N GLY A 98 10.44 -5.20 9.23
CA GLY A 98 10.76 -6.45 8.55
C GLY A 98 10.75 -7.68 9.48
N MET A 99 10.01 -7.61 10.59
CA MET A 99 9.86 -8.74 11.53
C MET A 99 8.81 -9.77 11.07
N ILE A 100 7.99 -9.39 10.10
CA ILE A 100 6.99 -10.25 9.48
C ILE A 100 7.43 -10.55 8.05
N GLU A 101 7.33 -11.82 7.65
CA GLU A 101 7.69 -12.26 6.31
C GLU A 101 6.77 -11.62 5.25
N GLU A 102 7.30 -11.50 4.03
CA GLU A 102 6.53 -11.01 2.88
C GLU A 102 5.26 -11.86 2.66
N GLY A 103 4.16 -11.17 2.38
CA GLY A 103 2.86 -11.80 2.14
C GLY A 103 2.15 -12.36 3.40
N LYS A 104 2.77 -12.31 4.59
CA LYS A 104 2.15 -12.80 5.84
C LYS A 104 1.26 -11.78 6.53
N ALA A 105 1.44 -10.49 6.24
CA ALA A 105 0.58 -9.44 6.78
C ALA A 105 0.39 -8.30 5.78
N THR A 106 -0.80 -7.70 5.83
CA THR A 106 -1.16 -6.50 5.07
C THR A 106 -1.90 -5.51 5.97
N LEU A 107 -1.75 -4.20 5.74
CA LEU A 107 -2.63 -3.21 6.35
C LEU A 107 -3.83 -3.02 5.45
N ARG A 108 -5.05 -3.18 5.98
CA ARG A 108 -6.30 -2.97 5.25
C ARG A 108 -7.08 -1.81 5.84
N MET A 109 -7.71 -1.02 4.99
CA MET A 109 -8.67 -0.01 5.40
C MET A 109 -9.95 -0.71 5.87
N LYS A 110 -10.55 -0.24 6.96
CA LYS A 110 -11.84 -0.72 7.47
C LYS A 110 -12.96 0.10 6.82
N GLN A 111 -13.46 -0.40 5.70
CA GLN A 111 -14.47 0.25 4.87
C GLN A 111 -15.80 -0.53 4.97
N ASP A 112 -16.53 -0.65 3.86
CA ASP A 112 -17.85 -1.27 3.82
C ASP A 112 -17.87 -2.46 2.86
N MET A 113 -17.81 -3.66 3.44
CA MET A 113 -17.89 -4.93 2.72
C MET A 113 -19.27 -5.17 2.07
N GLN A 114 -20.32 -4.45 2.50
CA GLN A 114 -21.67 -4.59 1.96
C GLN A 114 -21.98 -3.63 0.81
N SER A 115 -21.07 -2.69 0.52
CA SER A 115 -21.24 -1.73 -0.57
C SER A 115 -21.46 -2.43 -1.92
N ASP A 116 -22.10 -1.73 -2.86
CA ASP A 116 -22.14 -2.15 -4.27
C ASP A 116 -20.84 -1.79 -5.02
N ASN A 117 -19.99 -0.97 -4.42
CA ASN A 117 -18.69 -0.60 -4.95
C ASN A 117 -17.60 -1.53 -4.38
N PHE A 118 -17.01 -2.37 -5.24
CA PHE A 118 -15.92 -3.28 -4.90
C PHE A 118 -14.69 -2.57 -4.29
N ASN A 119 -14.48 -1.29 -4.58
CA ASN A 119 -13.40 -0.49 -3.98
C ASN A 119 -13.63 -0.16 -2.50
N MET A 120 -14.79 -0.51 -1.95
CA MET A 120 -15.09 -0.36 -0.52
C MET A 120 -14.81 -1.65 0.26
N TYR A 121 -14.32 -2.71 -0.39
CA TYR A 121 -14.11 -4.01 0.23
C TYR A 121 -12.76 -4.12 0.92
N ASP A 122 -12.60 -3.30 1.97
CA ASP A 122 -11.43 -3.21 2.82
C ASP A 122 -10.12 -3.23 2.01
N LEU A 123 -9.84 -2.12 1.30
CA LEU A 123 -8.68 -1.96 0.41
C LEU A 123 -7.37 -2.19 1.15
N ILE A 124 -6.39 -2.76 0.46
CA ILE A 124 -5.04 -2.95 1.00
C ILE A 124 -4.30 -1.61 0.89
N ALA A 125 -3.90 -1.04 2.03
CA ALA A 125 -3.17 0.21 2.14
C ALA A 125 -1.65 0.00 2.23
N TYR A 126 -1.20 -1.13 2.79
CA TYR A 126 0.22 -1.43 2.94
C TYR A 126 0.49 -2.94 2.80
N ARG A 127 1.59 -3.29 2.14
CA ARG A 127 2.10 -4.66 2.03
C ARG A 127 3.58 -4.68 2.36
N ILE A 128 4.03 -5.76 3.01
CA ILE A 128 5.46 -6.02 3.15
C ILE A 128 5.97 -6.44 1.77
N LYS A 129 7.04 -5.81 1.30
CA LYS A 129 7.84 -6.29 0.17
C LYS A 129 9.28 -6.40 0.64
N ALA A 130 9.84 -7.60 0.58
CA ALA A 130 11.26 -7.78 0.81
C ALA A 130 11.99 -7.25 -0.44
N SER A 131 12.55 -6.05 -0.36
CA SER A 131 13.42 -5.56 -1.42
C SER A 131 14.72 -6.38 -1.39
N LEU A 132 14.87 -7.33 -2.30
CA LEU A 132 16.12 -8.03 -2.59
C LEU A 132 17.14 -7.05 -3.20
N TYR A 133 17.73 -6.20 -2.37
CA TYR A 133 18.93 -5.44 -2.72
C TYR A 133 19.87 -5.39 -1.53
N SER A 134 20.81 -6.34 -1.53
CA SER A 134 22.10 -6.30 -0.83
C SER A 134 23.12 -5.50 -1.64
#